data_AF-A0A453N3D8-F1
#
_entry.id   AF-A0A453N3D8-F1
#
_cell.length_a   1.000
_cell.length_b   1.000
_cell.length_c   1.000
_cell.angle_alpha   90.00
_cell.angle_beta   90.00
_cell.angle_gamma   90.00
#
_symmetry.space_group_name_H-M   'P 1'
#
loop_
_entity.id
_entity.type
_entity.pdbx_description
1 polymer ?
#
loop_
_entity_poly.entity_id
_entity_poly.type
_entity_poly.pdbx_seq_one_letter_code
_entity_poly.pdbx_strand_id
1 'polypeptide(L)'
;TVLKLSAGDDDELNHIIAVLLGYDEDDTAQKKDYSEQKNKIVALLEDTAYSHLLEVIIDVAPEELRSNMLIGTLKGALFAISSHHCGNYVVQALISSAKTADQMKQIWEELGPNIKELLELGKSGVVASILAACQRLETNRLEISEALSAALTSDSEPSDSIVAHILFLENFLREKSYWKWPLGVKMSVLGCLMLQSIFQYPHQYIRQYVASLLALDNDQILQIAKDPGGSRVLEAFLCSSATTKRKFKVFAKLQGHYGEIAMNPSGSFLVEKCFTASNFSHKEAIVSELLAMQNELSRTRHAIHLLKKLDVDRLVILPFPSYFCLWT
;
A
#
# COMPACT_ATOMS: atom_id res chain seq x y z
N THR A 1 12.68 -9.16 -21.25
CA THR A 1 14.01 -9.81 -21.12
C THR A 1 13.84 -11.29 -21.36
N VAL A 2 14.87 -12.00 -21.85
CA VAL A 2 14.85 -13.46 -22.06
C VAL A 2 14.30 -14.19 -20.82
N LEU A 3 14.74 -13.81 -19.63
CA LEU A 3 14.20 -14.29 -18.34
C LEU A 3 12.67 -14.22 -18.20
N LYS A 4 12.03 -13.16 -18.70
CA LYS A 4 10.56 -13.03 -18.64
C LYS A 4 9.84 -13.84 -19.72
N LEU A 5 10.53 -14.20 -20.80
CA LEU A 5 9.98 -15.05 -21.86
C LEU A 5 10.01 -16.52 -21.46
N SER A 6 11.01 -16.92 -20.66
CA SER A 6 11.15 -18.26 -20.07
C SER A 6 10.32 -18.46 -18.79
N ALA A 7 9.47 -17.50 -18.41
CA ALA A 7 8.63 -17.62 -17.22
C ALA A 7 7.67 -18.82 -17.33
N GLY A 8 7.86 -19.83 -16.48
CA GLY A 8 7.10 -21.08 -16.48
C GLY A 8 7.85 -22.31 -16.98
N ASP A 9 9.09 -22.15 -17.45
CA ASP A 9 10.04 -23.24 -17.71
C ASP A 9 11.12 -23.24 -16.63
N ASP A 10 10.89 -24.02 -15.56
CA ASP A 10 11.75 -24.00 -14.37
C ASP A 10 13.18 -24.49 -14.68
N ASP A 11 13.33 -25.45 -15.61
CA ASP A 11 14.64 -25.98 -15.99
C ASP A 11 15.47 -24.95 -16.76
N GLU A 12 14.85 -24.27 -17.74
CA GLU A 12 15.51 -23.20 -18.49
C GLU A 12 15.87 -22.02 -17.57
N LEU A 13 14.97 -21.64 -16.65
CA LEU A 13 15.22 -20.57 -15.69
C LEU A 13 16.35 -20.91 -14.72
N ASN A 14 16.39 -22.14 -14.20
CA ASN A 14 17.47 -22.60 -13.33
C ASN A 14 18.84 -22.48 -14.03
N HIS A 15 18.92 -22.95 -15.28
CA HIS A 15 20.14 -22.86 -16.09
C HIS A 15 20.58 -21.41 -16.32
N ILE A 16 19.69 -20.56 -16.84
CA ILE A 16 20.02 -19.16 -17.14
C ILE A 16 20.42 -18.40 -15.87
N ILE A 17 19.69 -18.59 -14.77
CA ILE A 17 19.96 -17.88 -13.51
C ILE A 17 21.28 -18.35 -12.88
N ALA A 18 21.58 -19.65 -12.91
CA ALA A 18 22.86 -20.18 -12.42
C ALA A 18 24.04 -19.53 -13.15
N VAL A 19 23.98 -19.46 -14.48
CA VAL A 19 25.00 -18.81 -15.33
C VAL A 19 25.12 -17.32 -14.98
N LEU A 20 24.01 -16.60 -14.88
CA LEU A 20 24.01 -15.16 -14.57
C LEU A 20 24.57 -14.83 -13.19
N LEU A 21 24.39 -15.73 -12.23
CA LEU A 21 24.89 -15.58 -10.86
C LEU A 21 26.26 -16.25 -10.64
N GLY A 22 26.85 -16.85 -11.69
CA GLY A 22 28.17 -17.45 -11.66
C GLY A 22 28.26 -18.73 -10.82
N TYR A 23 27.19 -19.53 -10.79
CA TYR A 23 27.21 -20.90 -10.25
C TYR A 23 27.63 -21.86 -11.38
N ASP A 24 28.68 -22.67 -11.16
CA ASP A 24 29.12 -23.71 -12.10
C ASP A 24 28.11 -24.87 -12.15
N GLU A 25 27.81 -25.38 -13.34
CA GLU A 25 26.93 -26.55 -13.58
C GLU A 25 27.56 -27.89 -13.21
N ASP A 26 28.89 -27.94 -13.12
CA ASP A 26 29.62 -29.15 -12.72
C ASP A 26 29.81 -29.16 -11.21
N ASP A 27 28.86 -29.77 -10.50
CA ASP A 27 28.93 -30.07 -9.08
C ASP A 27 29.95 -31.20 -8.80
N THR A 28 31.21 -30.97 -9.15
CA THR A 28 32.34 -31.80 -8.72
C THR A 28 33.30 -30.99 -7.86
N ALA A 29 33.07 -31.13 -6.56
CA ALA A 29 34.05 -30.92 -5.50
C ALA A 29 34.58 -29.49 -5.34
N GLN A 30 33.81 -28.68 -4.61
CA GLN A 30 34.17 -28.06 -3.32
C GLN A 30 33.02 -27.11 -2.98
N LYS A 31 32.50 -27.14 -1.75
CA LYS A 31 32.53 -25.99 -0.82
C LYS A 31 33.44 -24.81 -1.24
N LYS A 32 33.31 -24.28 -2.47
CA LYS A 32 33.62 -22.89 -2.79
C LYS A 32 32.70 -22.12 -1.87
N ASP A 33 33.34 -21.41 -0.96
CA ASP A 33 32.76 -20.90 0.26
C ASP A 33 31.46 -20.14 -0.05
N TYR A 34 30.31 -20.69 0.35
CA TYR A 34 29.00 -20.03 0.18
C TYR A 34 29.04 -18.58 0.72
N SER A 35 29.92 -18.32 1.70
CA SER A 35 30.25 -17.00 2.22
C SER A 35 30.92 -16.07 1.20
N GLU A 36 31.86 -16.56 0.40
CA GLU A 36 32.57 -15.76 -0.61
C GLU A 36 31.67 -15.43 -1.81
N GLN A 37 30.86 -16.40 -2.26
CA GLN A 37 29.85 -16.16 -3.30
C GLN A 37 28.79 -15.16 -2.82
N LYS A 38 28.36 -15.29 -1.56
CA LYS A 38 27.48 -14.32 -0.90
C LYS A 38 28.06 -12.92 -0.90
N ASN A 39 29.32 -12.76 -0.48
CA ASN A 39 29.96 -11.44 -0.45
C ASN A 39 30.09 -10.83 -1.85
N LYS A 40 30.34 -11.64 -2.88
CA LYS A 40 30.34 -11.19 -4.29
C LYS A 40 28.97 -10.71 -4.73
N ILE A 41 27.91 -11.49 -4.49
CA ILE A 41 26.53 -11.11 -4.84
C ILE A 41 26.14 -9.83 -4.10
N VAL A 42 26.45 -9.73 -2.80
CA VAL A 42 26.17 -8.53 -2.00
C VAL A 42 26.91 -7.31 -2.53
N ALA A 43 28.18 -7.45 -2.93
CA ALA A 43 28.93 -6.35 -3.56
C ALA A 43 28.32 -5.93 -4.91
N LEU A 44 27.80 -6.86 -5.70
CA LEU A 44 27.15 -6.56 -6.98
C LEU A 44 25.82 -5.83 -6.81
N LEU A 45 25.15 -5.93 -5.65
CA LEU A 45 23.92 -5.18 -5.34
C LEU A 45 24.13 -3.67 -5.21
N GLU A 46 25.39 -3.24 -5.10
CA GLU A 46 25.74 -1.82 -5.10
C GLU A 46 25.78 -1.24 -6.52
N ASP A 47 25.87 -2.08 -7.54
CA ASP A 47 25.81 -1.68 -8.94
C ASP A 47 24.36 -1.58 -9.45
N THR A 48 24.06 -0.52 -10.22
CA THR A 48 22.71 -0.23 -10.73
C THR A 48 22.22 -1.24 -11.77
N ALA A 49 23.10 -1.71 -12.66
CA ALA A 49 22.72 -2.68 -13.68
C ALA A 49 22.46 -4.05 -13.06
N TYR A 50 23.34 -4.48 -12.15
CA TYR A 50 23.19 -5.74 -11.43
C TYR A 50 21.98 -5.74 -10.49
N SER A 51 21.67 -4.62 -9.81
CA SER A 51 20.47 -4.55 -8.96
C SER A 51 19.19 -4.75 -9.77
N HIS A 52 19.06 -4.10 -10.93
CA HIS A 52 17.91 -4.27 -11.81
C HIS A 52 17.82 -5.69 -12.41
N LEU A 53 18.96 -6.30 -12.75
CA LEU A 53 18.99 -7.68 -13.17
C LEU A 53 18.47 -8.60 -12.05
N LEU A 54 18.91 -8.39 -10.81
CA LEU A 54 18.52 -9.24 -9.70
C LEU A 54 17.05 -9.06 -9.31
N GLU A 55 16.48 -7.86 -9.44
CA GLU A 55 15.03 -7.66 -9.32
C GLU A 55 14.25 -8.55 -10.29
N VAL A 56 14.68 -8.63 -11.55
CA VAL A 56 14.04 -9.48 -12.56
C VAL A 56 14.25 -10.96 -12.26
N ILE A 57 15.46 -11.36 -11.83
CA ILE A 57 15.75 -12.74 -11.44
C ILE A 57 14.83 -13.16 -10.29
N ILE A 58 14.67 -12.33 -9.25
CA ILE A 58 13.78 -12.61 -8.12
C ILE A 58 12.33 -12.81 -8.55
N ASP A 59 11.87 -12.01 -9.53
CA ASP A 59 10.49 -12.05 -10.02
C ASP A 59 10.18 -13.35 -10.79
N VAL A 60 11.17 -13.90 -11.51
CA VAL A 60 10.98 -15.10 -12.34
C VAL A 60 11.54 -16.39 -11.75
N ALA A 61 12.38 -16.32 -10.71
CA ALA A 61 13.08 -17.49 -10.18
C ALA A 61 12.11 -18.56 -9.65
N PRO A 62 12.33 -19.85 -9.98
CA PRO A 62 11.61 -20.98 -9.39
C PRO A 62 11.69 -20.98 -7.86
N GLU A 63 10.69 -21.57 -7.20
CA GLU A 63 10.56 -21.47 -5.74
C GLU A 63 11.76 -22.02 -4.96
N GLU A 64 12.31 -23.16 -5.39
CA GLU A 64 13.49 -23.77 -4.76
C GLU A 64 14.72 -22.88 -4.91
N LEU A 65 14.97 -22.38 -6.14
CA LEU A 65 16.08 -21.49 -6.44
C LEU A 65 15.99 -20.20 -5.62
N ARG A 66 14.79 -19.61 -5.56
CA ARG A 66 14.53 -18.38 -4.78
C ARG A 66 14.70 -18.60 -3.27
N SER A 67 14.24 -19.73 -2.75
CA SER A 67 14.36 -20.06 -1.32
C SER A 67 15.82 -20.32 -0.93
N ASN A 68 16.52 -21.16 -1.69
CA ASN A 68 17.87 -21.60 -1.38
C ASN A 68 18.91 -20.51 -1.68
N MET A 69 18.81 -19.86 -2.83
CA MET A 69 19.80 -18.89 -3.25
C MET A 69 19.48 -17.49 -2.72
N LEU A 70 18.30 -16.95 -2.93
CA LEU A 70 18.07 -15.53 -2.64
C LEU A 70 17.85 -15.27 -1.16
N ILE A 71 17.00 -16.05 -0.49
CA ILE A 71 16.81 -15.86 0.96
C ILE A 71 18.05 -16.33 1.74
N GLY A 72 18.59 -17.50 1.40
CA GLY A 72 19.80 -18.02 2.05
C GLY A 72 21.03 -17.12 1.88
N THR A 73 21.29 -16.61 0.67
CA THR A 73 22.45 -15.75 0.40
C THR A 73 22.30 -14.38 1.04
N LEU A 74 21.13 -13.76 0.95
CA LEU A 74 20.93 -12.40 1.44
C LEU A 74 20.71 -12.35 2.96
N LYS A 75 20.45 -13.49 3.61
CA LYS A 75 20.32 -13.62 5.07
C LYS A 75 21.50 -13.02 5.81
N GLY A 76 21.25 -12.20 6.82
CA GLY A 76 22.23 -11.48 7.62
C GLY A 76 22.75 -10.20 6.97
N ALA A 77 22.33 -9.87 5.74
CA ALA A 77 22.70 -8.66 5.03
C ALA A 77 21.48 -7.83 4.58
N LEU A 78 20.25 -8.27 4.89
CA LEU A 78 19.03 -7.65 4.36
C LEU A 78 18.93 -6.17 4.73
N PHE A 79 19.29 -5.81 5.96
CA PHE A 79 19.27 -4.42 6.39
C PHE A 79 20.28 -3.56 5.63
N ALA A 80 21.54 -4.01 5.52
CA ALA A 80 22.59 -3.29 4.79
C ALA A 80 22.20 -3.03 3.33
N ILE A 81 21.66 -4.05 2.66
CA ILE A 81 21.20 -3.96 1.27
C ILE A 81 19.98 -3.02 1.17
N SER A 82 19.03 -3.11 2.12
CA SER A 82 17.84 -2.24 2.17
C SER A 82 18.18 -0.77 2.33
N SER A 83 19.28 -0.46 3.01
CA SER A 83 19.77 0.90 3.19
C SER A 83 20.49 1.46 1.96
N HIS A 84 20.89 0.60 1.02
CA HIS A 84 21.57 1.01 -0.21
C HIS A 84 20.63 1.65 -1.24
N HIS A 85 21.14 2.57 -2.08
CA HIS A 85 20.32 3.28 -3.08
C HIS A 85 19.85 2.38 -4.24
N CYS A 86 20.60 1.32 -4.56
CA CYS A 86 20.21 0.30 -5.54
C CYS A 86 19.62 -0.95 -4.86
N GLY A 87 20.28 -1.46 -3.81
CA GLY A 87 19.92 -2.72 -3.17
C GLY A 87 18.50 -2.75 -2.58
N ASN A 88 17.97 -1.61 -2.14
CA ASN A 88 16.62 -1.54 -1.57
C ASN A 88 15.53 -2.05 -2.52
N TYR A 89 15.68 -1.88 -3.84
CA TYR A 89 14.68 -2.35 -4.81
C TYR A 89 14.71 -3.87 -4.95
N VAL A 90 15.89 -4.47 -4.88
CA VAL A 90 16.07 -5.92 -4.82
C VAL A 90 15.37 -6.51 -3.59
N VAL A 91 15.52 -5.86 -2.43
CA VAL A 91 14.84 -6.31 -1.21
C VAL A 91 13.32 -6.16 -1.32
N GLN A 92 12.82 -5.09 -1.94
CA GLN A 92 11.39 -4.94 -2.24
C GLN A 92 10.86 -6.05 -3.15
N ALA A 93 11.62 -6.42 -4.20
CA ALA A 93 11.30 -7.55 -5.07
C ALA A 93 11.30 -8.86 -4.28
N LEU A 94 12.30 -9.07 -3.41
CA LEU A 94 12.40 -10.27 -2.57
C LEU A 94 11.18 -10.41 -1.67
N ILE A 95 10.81 -9.36 -0.94
CA ILE A 95 9.62 -9.33 -0.07
C ILE A 95 8.34 -9.57 -0.88
N SER A 96 8.23 -8.95 -2.06
CA SER A 96 7.07 -9.10 -2.94
C SER A 96 6.94 -10.51 -3.52
N SER A 97 8.06 -11.19 -3.74
CA SER A 97 8.12 -12.57 -4.25
C SER A 97 7.85 -13.64 -3.17
N ALA A 98 7.96 -13.29 -1.88
CA ALA A 98 7.77 -14.23 -0.78
C ALA A 98 6.40 -14.93 -0.83
N LYS A 99 6.41 -16.26 -0.70
CA LYS A 99 5.24 -17.14 -0.86
C LYS A 99 4.78 -17.80 0.44
N THR A 100 5.66 -17.92 1.43
CA THR A 100 5.35 -18.63 2.69
C THR A 100 5.57 -17.75 3.91
N ALA A 101 4.84 -18.06 4.98
CA ALA A 101 4.98 -17.34 6.25
C ALA A 101 6.40 -17.45 6.83
N ASP A 102 7.08 -18.58 6.64
CA ASP A 102 8.44 -18.78 7.17
C ASP A 102 9.48 -17.94 6.44
N GLN A 103 9.35 -17.76 5.12
CA GLN A 103 10.20 -16.81 4.37
C GLN A 103 10.03 -15.39 4.92
N MET A 104 8.79 -14.98 5.15
CA MET A 104 8.50 -13.64 5.65
C MET A 104 8.94 -13.45 7.11
N LYS A 105 8.88 -14.48 7.95
CA LYS A 105 9.45 -14.44 9.32
C LYS A 105 10.95 -14.23 9.30
N GLN A 106 11.69 -14.91 8.42
CA GLN A 106 13.14 -14.71 8.29
C GLN A 106 13.48 -13.28 7.86
N ILE A 107 12.72 -12.73 6.91
CA ILE A 107 12.86 -11.32 6.51
C ILE A 107 12.54 -10.38 7.69
N TRP A 108 11.49 -10.69 8.46
CA TRP A 108 11.06 -9.90 9.61
C TRP A 108 12.11 -9.85 10.71
N GLU A 109 12.79 -10.96 11.00
CA GLU A 109 13.86 -11.03 12.02
C GLU A 109 14.97 -10.02 11.77
N GLU A 110 15.29 -9.72 10.52
CA GLU A 110 16.34 -8.76 10.14
C GLU A 110 15.84 -7.33 9.95
N LEU A 111 14.67 -7.15 9.31
CA LEU A 111 14.18 -5.82 8.92
C LEU A 111 13.20 -5.20 9.93
N GLY A 112 12.46 -6.02 10.67
CA GLY A 112 11.44 -5.58 11.62
C GLY A 112 11.96 -4.63 12.71
N PRO A 113 13.11 -4.93 13.36
CA PRO A 113 13.71 -4.01 14.34
C PRO A 113 14.14 -2.66 13.74
N ASN A 114 14.34 -2.58 12.43
CA ASN A 114 14.93 -1.45 11.74
C ASN A 114 13.92 -0.59 10.96
N ILE A 115 12.61 -0.78 11.16
CA ILE A 115 11.56 -0.04 10.44
C ILE A 115 11.71 1.48 10.58
N LYS A 116 12.03 1.98 11.78
CA LYS A 116 12.25 3.41 12.02
C LYS A 116 13.42 3.95 11.19
N GLU A 117 14.55 3.25 11.23
CA GLU A 117 15.76 3.65 10.51
C GLU A 117 15.55 3.60 9.00
N LEU A 118 14.88 2.56 8.47
CA LEU A 118 14.53 2.48 7.05
C LEU A 118 13.69 3.67 6.59
N LEU A 119 12.72 4.13 7.40
CA LEU A 119 11.94 5.32 7.08
C LEU A 119 12.82 6.58 7.09
N GLU A 120 13.69 6.74 8.08
CA GLU A 120 14.60 7.89 8.19
C GLU A 120 15.62 7.95 7.04
N LEU A 121 16.05 6.79 6.53
CA LEU A 121 16.88 6.66 5.32
C LEU A 121 16.11 6.85 4.00
N GLY A 122 14.81 7.14 4.06
CA GLY A 122 13.94 7.32 2.88
C GLY A 122 13.63 6.02 2.14
N LYS A 123 13.78 4.85 2.78
CA LYS A 123 13.55 3.51 2.21
C LYS A 123 12.13 3.03 2.48
N SER A 124 11.16 3.94 2.36
CA SER A 124 9.73 3.67 2.62
C SER A 124 9.16 2.58 1.71
N GLY A 125 9.74 2.35 0.52
CA GLY A 125 9.32 1.26 -0.38
C GLY A 125 9.54 -0.13 0.23
N VAL A 126 10.63 -0.31 1.00
CA VAL A 126 10.89 -1.55 1.74
C VAL A 126 9.81 -1.77 2.80
N VAL A 127 9.49 -0.74 3.59
CA VAL A 127 8.44 -0.80 4.62
C VAL A 127 7.06 -1.07 4.01
N ALA A 128 6.72 -0.44 2.89
CA ALA A 128 5.47 -0.67 2.17
C ALA A 128 5.38 -2.13 1.65
N SER A 129 6.49 -2.67 1.16
CA SER A 129 6.58 -4.07 0.72
C SER A 129 6.38 -5.05 1.88
N ILE A 130 6.98 -4.78 3.04
CA ILE A 130 6.80 -5.58 4.27
C ILE A 130 5.32 -5.58 4.68
N LEU A 131 4.67 -4.42 4.74
CA LEU A 131 3.25 -4.33 5.07
C LEU A 131 2.37 -5.14 4.11
N ALA A 132 2.62 -5.02 2.80
CA ALA A 132 1.87 -5.77 1.79
C ALA A 132 2.09 -7.29 1.91
N ALA A 133 3.33 -7.73 2.18
CA ALA A 133 3.65 -9.14 2.36
C ALA A 133 3.07 -9.70 3.67
N CYS A 134 3.13 -8.96 4.77
CA CYS A 134 2.48 -9.28 6.04
C CYS A 134 0.97 -9.42 5.88
N GLN A 135 0.32 -8.61 5.04
CA GLN A 135 -1.08 -8.83 4.68
C GLN A 135 -1.27 -10.14 3.92
N ARG A 136 -0.53 -10.32 2.82
CA ARG A 136 -0.70 -11.43 1.87
C ARG A 136 -0.44 -12.79 2.51
N LEU A 137 0.53 -12.87 3.42
CA LEU A 137 0.97 -14.09 4.08
C LEU A 137 0.47 -14.21 5.52
N GLU A 138 -0.35 -13.25 5.96
CA GLU A 138 -0.99 -13.21 7.27
C GLU A 138 -0.04 -13.32 8.48
N THR A 139 1.18 -12.81 8.36
CA THR A 139 2.23 -12.88 9.39
C THR A 139 2.68 -11.51 9.86
N ASN A 140 3.15 -11.41 11.11
CA ASN A 140 3.76 -10.22 11.72
C ASN A 140 2.94 -8.91 11.62
N ARG A 141 1.61 -9.01 11.44
CA ARG A 141 0.71 -7.86 11.21
C ARG A 141 0.63 -6.92 12.42
N LEU A 142 0.69 -7.46 13.63
CA LEU A 142 0.69 -6.66 14.85
C LEU A 142 2.01 -5.91 14.97
N GLU A 143 3.10 -6.65 14.80
CA GLU A 143 4.46 -6.21 15.03
C GLU A 143 4.85 -5.09 14.06
N ILE A 144 4.49 -5.19 12.78
CA ILE A 144 4.70 -4.10 11.82
C ILE A 144 3.81 -2.89 12.09
N SER A 145 2.58 -3.11 12.55
CA SER A 145 1.68 -2.02 12.92
C SER A 145 2.23 -1.22 14.11
N GLU A 146 2.73 -1.91 15.13
CA GLU A 146 3.35 -1.30 16.31
C GLU A 146 4.67 -0.61 15.95
N ALA A 147 5.53 -1.26 15.18
CA ALA A 147 6.81 -0.69 14.73
C ALA A 147 6.60 0.59 13.89
N LEU A 148 5.62 0.58 12.98
CA LEU A 148 5.28 1.76 12.18
C LEU A 148 4.74 2.90 13.07
N SER A 149 3.89 2.57 14.06
CA SER A 149 3.38 3.55 15.01
C SER A 149 4.48 4.18 15.83
N ALA A 150 5.38 3.37 16.38
CA ALA A 150 6.51 3.84 17.15
C ALA A 150 7.46 4.71 16.31
N ALA A 151 7.63 4.39 15.03
CA ALA A 151 8.48 5.17 14.12
C ALA A 151 7.89 6.53 13.73
N LEU A 152 6.56 6.65 13.73
CA LEU A 152 5.82 7.81 13.23
C LEU A 152 5.04 8.59 14.30
N THR A 153 5.22 8.26 15.57
CA THR A 153 4.67 9.04 16.69
C THR A 153 5.81 9.82 17.34
N SER A 154 5.64 11.13 17.50
CA SER A 154 6.57 11.97 18.27
C SER A 154 6.24 11.83 19.76
N ASP A 155 7.26 11.86 20.64
CA ASP A 155 7.08 11.72 22.10
C ASP A 155 6.14 12.78 22.73
N SER A 156 5.90 13.89 22.01
CA SER A 156 5.09 15.03 22.44
C SER A 156 3.69 15.09 21.84
N GLU A 157 3.33 14.19 20.90
CA GLU A 157 2.07 14.27 20.15
C GLU A 157 1.08 13.16 20.51
N PRO A 158 -0.23 13.45 20.44
CA PRO A 158 -1.23 12.43 20.63
C PRO A 158 -1.15 11.36 19.52
N SER A 159 -1.36 10.10 19.91
CA SER A 159 -1.31 8.90 19.06
C SER A 159 -2.32 8.91 17.89
N ASP A 160 -3.20 9.92 17.82
CA ASP A 160 -4.23 10.09 16.81
C ASP A 160 -3.76 10.83 15.53
N SER A 161 -2.48 11.15 15.40
CA SER A 161 -1.95 11.81 14.17
C SER A 161 -1.25 10.86 13.19
N ILE A 162 -1.15 9.56 13.49
CA ILE A 162 -0.40 8.59 12.67
C ILE A 162 -0.86 8.51 11.21
N VAL A 163 -2.17 8.58 10.93
CA VAL A 163 -2.65 8.55 9.54
C VAL A 163 -2.21 9.82 8.80
N ALA A 164 -2.25 10.97 9.45
CA ALA A 164 -1.79 12.23 8.87
C ALA A 164 -0.29 12.16 8.53
N HIS A 165 0.53 11.63 9.44
CA HIS A 165 1.96 11.44 9.22
C HIS A 165 2.25 10.48 8.06
N ILE A 166 1.49 9.39 7.93
CA ILE A 166 1.67 8.46 6.81
C ILE A 166 1.20 9.07 5.49
N LEU A 167 0.07 9.79 5.46
CA LEU A 167 -0.42 10.45 4.24
C LEU A 167 0.58 11.47 3.69
N PHE A 168 1.36 12.11 4.56
CA PHE A 168 2.40 13.07 4.19
C PHE A 168 3.79 12.60 4.60
N LEU A 169 4.07 11.30 4.42
CA LEU A 169 5.25 10.61 4.94
C LEU A 169 6.56 11.36 4.72
N GLU A 170 6.87 11.77 3.49
CA GLU A 170 8.14 12.42 3.18
C GLU A 170 8.23 13.82 3.81
N ASN A 171 7.10 14.53 3.90
CA ASN A 171 7.04 15.85 4.54
C ASN A 171 7.16 15.74 6.06
N PHE A 172 6.49 14.76 6.68
CA PHE A 172 6.62 14.47 8.10
C PHE A 172 8.05 14.08 8.48
N LEU A 173 8.66 13.14 7.74
CA LEU A 173 10.02 12.67 8.03
C LEU A 173 11.07 13.79 7.92
N ARG A 174 10.84 14.81 7.10
CA ARG A 174 11.73 15.98 6.96
C ARG A 174 11.61 16.96 8.12
N GLU A 175 10.41 17.13 8.69
CA GLU A 175 10.09 18.20 9.65
C GLU A 175 9.36 17.69 10.90
N LYS A 176 9.78 16.54 11.47
CA LYS A 176 9.08 15.83 12.56
C LYS A 176 8.61 16.71 13.73
N SER A 177 9.47 17.60 14.24
CA SER A 177 9.21 18.35 15.47
C SER A 177 8.20 19.51 15.35
N TYR A 178 7.96 19.99 14.12
CA TYR A 178 7.08 21.14 13.86
C TYR A 178 6.08 20.83 12.76
N TRP A 179 5.87 19.54 12.50
CA TRP A 179 5.03 19.11 11.39
C TRP A 179 3.61 19.64 11.58
N LYS A 180 3.03 20.13 10.49
CA LYS A 180 1.65 20.58 10.42
C LYS A 180 1.04 20.05 9.15
N TRP A 181 -0.26 19.82 9.19
CA TRP A 181 -1.03 19.39 8.03
C TRP A 181 -0.80 20.33 6.83
N PRO A 182 -0.21 19.86 5.72
CA PRO A 182 0.07 20.72 4.58
C PRO A 182 -1.17 20.86 3.67
N LEU A 183 -1.55 22.10 3.36
CA LEU A 183 -2.65 22.40 2.46
C LEU A 183 -2.20 22.37 1.00
N GLY A 184 -2.98 21.71 0.14
CA GLY A 184 -2.74 21.67 -1.31
C GLY A 184 -1.51 20.87 -1.75
N VAL A 185 -0.84 20.16 -0.82
CA VAL A 185 0.27 19.26 -1.12
C VAL A 185 -0.28 17.88 -1.46
N LYS A 186 0.32 17.24 -2.47
CA LYS A 186 -0.02 15.87 -2.87
C LYS A 186 0.41 14.88 -1.80
N MET A 187 -0.42 13.88 -1.53
CA MET A 187 -0.12 12.85 -0.54
C MET A 187 0.98 11.89 -1.02
N SER A 188 1.71 11.31 -0.07
CA SER A 188 2.73 10.27 -0.32
C SER A 188 2.09 9.07 -1.02
N VAL A 189 2.63 8.70 -2.18
CA VAL A 189 2.18 7.50 -2.89
C VAL A 189 2.45 6.26 -2.03
N LEU A 190 3.65 6.15 -1.47
CA LEU A 190 4.02 5.02 -0.62
C LEU A 190 3.23 5.02 0.68
N GLY A 191 3.06 6.18 1.32
CA GLY A 191 2.22 6.30 2.51
C GLY A 191 0.77 5.88 2.27
N CYS A 192 0.18 6.28 1.14
CA CYS A 192 -1.16 5.83 0.77
C CYS A 192 -1.22 4.32 0.55
N LEU A 193 -0.20 3.70 -0.07
CA LEU A 193 -0.13 2.24 -0.24
C LEU A 193 0.03 1.51 1.10
N MET A 194 0.81 2.06 2.03
CA MET A 194 0.94 1.53 3.39
C MET A 194 -0.42 1.50 4.09
N LEU A 195 -1.16 2.60 4.08
CA LEU A 195 -2.48 2.68 4.70
C LEU A 195 -3.50 1.74 4.04
N GLN A 196 -3.47 1.62 2.71
CA GLN A 196 -4.32 0.68 1.98
C GLN A 196 -4.05 -0.78 2.40
N SER A 197 -2.79 -1.16 2.62
CA SER A 197 -2.43 -2.49 3.13
C SER A 197 -2.90 -2.67 4.58
N ILE A 198 -2.64 -1.67 5.44
CA ILE A 198 -3.01 -1.71 6.86
C ILE A 198 -4.51 -1.87 7.04
N PHE A 199 -5.34 -1.14 6.28
CA PHE A 199 -6.81 -1.24 6.42
C PHE A 199 -7.40 -2.59 6.00
N GLN A 200 -6.60 -3.49 5.41
CA GLN A 200 -7.00 -4.88 5.14
C GLN A 200 -6.69 -5.83 6.32
N TYR A 201 -5.97 -5.37 7.35
CA TYR A 201 -5.67 -6.17 8.53
C TYR A 201 -6.91 -6.37 9.41
N PRO A 202 -6.96 -7.44 10.23
CA PRO A 202 -7.97 -7.63 11.25
C PRO A 202 -8.14 -6.44 12.20
N HIS A 203 -9.36 -6.25 12.69
CA HIS A 203 -9.78 -5.05 13.43
C HIS A 203 -8.86 -4.69 14.61
N GLN A 204 -8.31 -5.69 15.29
CA GLN A 204 -7.43 -5.51 16.45
C GLN A 204 -6.12 -4.78 16.11
N TYR A 205 -5.62 -4.89 14.88
CA TYR A 205 -4.37 -4.28 14.45
C TYR A 205 -4.55 -2.87 13.87
N ILE A 206 -5.77 -2.51 13.47
CA ILE A 206 -6.02 -1.21 12.80
C ILE A 206 -6.57 -0.13 13.74
N ARG A 207 -6.72 -0.43 15.03
CA ARG A 207 -7.48 0.43 15.97
C ARG A 207 -6.95 1.87 16.04
N GLN A 208 -5.64 2.03 16.08
CA GLN A 208 -4.97 3.34 16.14
C GLN A 208 -5.17 4.16 14.85
N TYR A 209 -5.10 3.53 13.68
CA TYR A 209 -5.33 4.20 12.40
C TYR A 209 -6.79 4.62 12.24
N VAL A 210 -7.72 3.79 12.71
CA VAL A 210 -9.15 4.15 12.72
C VAL A 210 -9.41 5.31 13.68
N ALA A 211 -8.77 5.33 14.85
CA ALA A 211 -8.86 6.45 15.79
C ALA A 211 -8.30 7.74 15.17
N SER A 212 -7.16 7.63 14.49
CA SER A 212 -6.53 8.75 13.80
C SER A 212 -7.39 9.33 12.67
N LEU A 213 -7.98 8.50 11.80
CA LEU A 213 -8.95 8.98 10.79
C LEU A 213 -10.19 9.66 11.42
N LEU A 214 -10.63 9.18 12.59
CA LEU A 214 -11.76 9.79 13.29
C LEU A 214 -11.42 11.16 13.89
N ALA A 215 -10.16 11.41 14.23
CA ALA A 215 -9.69 12.66 14.81
C ALA A 215 -9.54 13.79 13.78
N LEU A 216 -9.28 13.45 12.50
CA LEU A 216 -9.17 14.44 11.41
C LEU A 216 -10.45 15.28 11.27
N ASP A 217 -10.35 16.57 10.97
CA ASP A 217 -11.53 17.41 10.74
C ASP A 217 -12.17 17.21 9.36
N ASN A 218 -13.23 17.98 9.07
CA ASN A 218 -13.96 17.85 7.80
C ASN A 218 -13.10 18.25 6.59
N ASP A 219 -12.33 19.33 6.70
CA ASP A 219 -11.50 19.86 5.61
C ASP A 219 -10.35 18.91 5.29
N GLN A 220 -9.75 18.29 6.31
CA GLN A 220 -8.71 17.28 6.17
C GLN A 220 -9.25 16.01 5.48
N ILE A 221 -10.42 15.51 5.90
CA ILE A 221 -11.05 14.34 5.24
C ILE A 221 -11.45 14.66 3.80
N LEU A 222 -11.91 15.88 3.53
CA LEU A 222 -12.20 16.36 2.18
C LEU A 222 -10.94 16.43 1.31
N GLN A 223 -9.82 16.93 1.86
CA GLN A 223 -8.53 16.95 1.16
C GLN A 223 -8.07 15.53 0.81
N ILE A 224 -8.21 14.56 1.73
CA ILE A 224 -7.95 13.14 1.46
C ILE A 224 -8.83 12.63 0.32
N ALA A 225 -10.13 12.92 0.35
CA ALA A 225 -11.07 12.44 -0.66
C ALA A 225 -10.79 12.98 -2.08
N LYS A 226 -10.17 14.17 -2.19
CA LYS A 226 -9.79 14.79 -3.47
C LYS A 226 -8.44 14.33 -4.00
N ASP A 227 -7.56 13.78 -3.15
CA ASP A 227 -6.26 13.26 -3.57
C ASP A 227 -6.39 11.88 -4.27
N PRO A 228 -5.67 11.62 -5.38
CA PRO A 228 -5.71 10.31 -6.05
C PRO A 228 -5.30 9.11 -5.21
N GLY A 229 -4.32 9.26 -4.31
CA GLY A 229 -3.90 8.24 -3.35
C GLY A 229 -4.77 8.24 -2.09
N GLY A 230 -5.09 9.43 -1.56
CA GLY A 230 -5.93 9.60 -0.38
C GLY A 230 -7.33 9.01 -0.55
N SER A 231 -7.96 9.20 -1.71
CA SER A 231 -9.27 8.59 -2.03
C SER A 231 -9.22 7.06 -1.95
N ARG A 232 -8.13 6.42 -2.39
CA ARG A 232 -7.92 4.97 -2.25
C ARG A 232 -7.74 4.53 -0.80
N VAL A 233 -7.13 5.37 0.04
CA VAL A 233 -7.06 5.13 1.48
C VAL A 233 -8.46 5.12 2.10
N LEU A 234 -9.33 6.07 1.73
CA LEU A 234 -10.72 6.09 2.19
C LEU A 234 -11.53 4.90 1.66
N GLU A 235 -11.32 4.49 0.41
CA GLU A 235 -11.91 3.25 -0.14
C GLU A 235 -11.50 2.01 0.68
N ALA A 236 -10.21 1.88 0.99
CA ALA A 236 -9.68 0.78 1.79
C ALA A 236 -10.26 0.80 3.22
N PHE A 237 -10.34 1.98 3.85
CA PHE A 237 -10.99 2.14 5.15
C PHE A 237 -12.48 1.77 5.11
N LEU A 238 -13.21 2.15 4.07
CA LEU A 238 -14.62 1.81 3.89
C LEU A 238 -14.81 0.28 3.76
N CYS A 239 -13.87 -0.41 3.14
CA CYS A 239 -13.87 -1.88 2.99
C CYS A 239 -13.25 -2.63 4.19
N SER A 240 -12.60 -1.93 5.13
CA SER A 240 -11.91 -2.54 6.28
C SER A 240 -12.85 -3.26 7.25
N SER A 241 -12.27 -3.96 8.24
CA SER A 241 -13.02 -4.55 9.34
C SER A 241 -13.46 -3.54 10.42
N ALA A 242 -13.36 -2.22 10.18
CA ALA A 242 -13.89 -1.21 11.10
C ALA A 242 -15.41 -1.28 11.20
N THR A 243 -15.96 -0.90 12.37
CA THR A 243 -17.42 -0.94 12.58
C THR A 243 -18.14 0.08 11.70
N THR A 244 -19.36 -0.24 11.27
CA THR A 244 -20.21 0.65 10.45
C THR A 244 -20.38 2.03 11.08
N LYS A 245 -20.51 2.09 12.42
CA LYS A 245 -20.59 3.36 13.17
C LYS A 245 -19.35 4.23 12.98
N ARG A 246 -18.15 3.66 13.00
CA ARG A 246 -16.90 4.41 12.80
C ARG A 246 -16.73 4.83 11.35
N LYS A 247 -17.06 3.95 10.40
CA LYS A 247 -17.07 4.29 8.96
C LYS A 247 -18.01 5.47 8.70
N PHE A 248 -19.26 5.38 9.15
CA PHE A 248 -20.25 6.44 9.01
C PHE A 248 -19.77 7.78 9.58
N LYS A 249 -19.11 7.79 10.75
CA LYS A 249 -18.56 9.02 11.33
C LYS A 249 -17.52 9.72 10.46
N VAL A 250 -16.68 8.98 9.74
CA VAL A 250 -15.70 9.57 8.81
C VAL A 250 -16.41 10.08 7.57
N PHE A 251 -17.28 9.28 6.97
CA PHE A 251 -17.97 9.63 5.73
C PHE A 251 -19.04 10.71 5.90
N ALA A 252 -19.60 10.88 7.09
CA ALA A 252 -20.47 12.01 7.41
C ALA A 252 -19.76 13.36 7.24
N LYS A 253 -18.43 13.41 7.38
CA LYS A 253 -17.62 14.62 7.19
C LYS A 253 -17.50 15.05 5.71
N LEU A 254 -17.88 14.18 4.79
CA LEU A 254 -17.91 14.48 3.34
C LEU A 254 -19.29 14.93 2.85
N GLN A 255 -20.32 14.92 3.71
CA GLN A 255 -21.64 15.44 3.36
C GLN A 255 -21.54 16.92 2.99
N GLY A 256 -22.21 17.31 1.91
CA GLY A 256 -22.12 18.63 1.29
C GLY A 256 -21.01 18.76 0.23
N HIS A 257 -20.16 17.75 0.05
CA HIS A 257 -19.01 17.81 -0.86
C HIS A 257 -18.95 16.67 -1.89
N TYR A 258 -19.94 15.77 -1.96
CA TYR A 258 -19.93 14.63 -2.89
C TYR A 258 -19.91 15.06 -4.36
N GLY A 259 -20.61 16.15 -4.71
CA GLY A 259 -20.56 16.73 -6.05
C GLY A 259 -19.14 17.17 -6.44
N GLU A 260 -18.45 17.89 -5.56
CA GLU A 260 -17.08 18.36 -5.80
C GLU A 260 -16.08 17.21 -5.87
N ILE A 261 -16.22 16.20 -5.01
CA ILE A 261 -15.37 15.00 -5.02
C ILE A 261 -15.54 14.23 -6.33
N ALA A 262 -16.78 14.09 -6.83
CA ALA A 262 -17.08 13.38 -8.06
C ALA A 262 -16.52 14.05 -9.32
N MET A 263 -16.16 15.33 -9.26
CA MET A 263 -15.47 16.02 -10.37
C MET A 263 -14.07 15.44 -10.64
N ASN A 264 -13.44 14.80 -9.66
CA ASN A 264 -12.15 14.13 -9.83
C ASN A 264 -12.33 12.66 -10.23
N PRO A 265 -11.49 12.11 -11.14
CA PRO A 265 -11.59 10.71 -11.55
C PRO A 265 -11.52 9.73 -10.38
N SER A 266 -10.54 9.87 -9.49
CA SER A 266 -10.41 9.03 -8.29
C SER A 266 -11.55 9.26 -7.30
N GLY A 267 -11.96 10.51 -7.11
CA GLY A 267 -13.07 10.87 -6.24
C GLY A 267 -14.40 10.24 -6.69
N SER A 268 -14.66 10.13 -7.99
CA SER A 268 -15.88 9.49 -8.51
C SER A 268 -16.02 8.02 -8.09
N PHE A 269 -14.90 7.26 -8.04
CA PHE A 269 -14.90 5.89 -7.53
C PHE A 269 -15.18 5.86 -6.02
N LEU A 270 -14.60 6.80 -5.26
CA LEU A 270 -14.88 6.93 -3.84
C LEU A 270 -16.36 7.23 -3.58
N VAL A 271 -16.98 8.15 -4.34
CA VAL A 271 -18.41 8.46 -4.20
C VAL A 271 -19.28 7.23 -4.50
N GLU A 272 -18.95 6.48 -5.54
CA GLU A 272 -19.65 5.22 -5.87
C GLU A 272 -19.60 4.22 -4.70
N LYS A 273 -18.41 4.03 -4.11
CA LYS A 273 -18.22 3.14 -2.97
C LYS A 273 -18.97 3.63 -1.74
N CYS A 274 -18.92 4.94 -1.46
CA CYS A 274 -19.70 5.57 -0.40
C CYS A 274 -21.19 5.29 -0.56
N PHE A 275 -21.73 5.49 -1.76
CA PHE A 275 -23.14 5.23 -2.05
C PHE A 275 -23.49 3.76 -1.81
N THR A 276 -22.67 2.83 -2.32
CA THR A 276 -22.91 1.39 -2.19
C THR A 276 -22.94 0.95 -0.72
N ALA A 277 -22.06 1.49 0.12
CA ALA A 277 -21.95 1.15 1.53
C ALA A 277 -22.89 1.95 2.46
N SER A 278 -23.64 2.91 1.92
CA SER A 278 -24.47 3.84 2.69
C SER A 278 -25.86 3.28 2.99
N ASN A 279 -26.45 3.77 4.08
CA ASN A 279 -27.87 3.61 4.35
C ASN A 279 -28.70 4.51 3.41
N PHE A 280 -30.02 4.36 3.46
CA PHE A 280 -30.97 5.08 2.63
C PHE A 280 -30.82 6.61 2.71
N SER A 281 -30.81 7.18 3.91
CA SER A 281 -30.73 8.63 4.11
C SER A 281 -29.43 9.21 3.55
N HIS A 282 -28.32 8.50 3.71
CA HIS A 282 -27.03 8.96 3.19
C HIS A 282 -26.93 8.79 1.67
N LYS A 283 -27.56 7.77 1.08
CA LYS A 283 -27.71 7.63 -0.38
C LYS A 283 -28.50 8.81 -0.97
N GLU A 284 -29.57 9.23 -0.32
CA GLU A 284 -30.37 10.39 -0.72
C GLU A 284 -29.57 11.69 -0.68
N ALA A 285 -28.76 11.89 0.37
CA ALA A 285 -27.85 13.04 0.46
C ALA A 285 -26.83 13.06 -0.70
N ILE A 286 -26.16 11.93 -0.96
CA ILE A 286 -25.19 11.82 -2.08
C ILE A 286 -25.86 12.18 -3.41
N VAL A 287 -27.03 11.60 -3.69
CA VAL A 287 -27.75 11.83 -4.96
C VAL A 287 -28.19 13.28 -5.11
N SER A 288 -28.70 13.89 -4.03
CA SER A 288 -29.10 15.30 -4.01
C SER A 288 -27.94 16.24 -4.34
N GLU A 289 -26.76 15.96 -3.79
CA GLU A 289 -25.54 16.73 -4.06
C GLU A 289 -25.03 16.55 -5.50
N LEU A 290 -25.08 15.32 -6.03
CA LEU A 290 -24.71 15.04 -7.43
C LEU A 290 -25.67 15.73 -8.41
N LEU A 291 -26.97 15.78 -8.10
CA LEU A 291 -27.97 16.49 -8.91
C LEU A 291 -27.73 17.99 -8.94
N ALA A 292 -27.40 18.59 -7.80
CA ALA A 292 -27.08 20.01 -7.72
C ALA A 292 -25.92 20.42 -8.65
N MET A 293 -24.98 19.49 -8.90
CA MET A 293 -23.83 19.69 -9.79
C MET A 293 -23.92 18.96 -11.13
N GLN A 294 -25.11 18.45 -11.51
CA GLN A 294 -25.27 17.57 -12.69
C GLN A 294 -24.74 18.20 -13.99
N ASN A 295 -24.96 19.50 -14.19
CA ASN A 295 -24.52 20.23 -15.38
C ASN A 295 -22.99 20.23 -15.54
N GLU A 296 -22.25 20.28 -14.44
CA GLU A 296 -20.78 20.26 -14.43
C GLU A 296 -20.26 18.84 -14.55
N LEU A 297 -20.83 17.91 -13.78
CA LEU A 297 -20.46 16.49 -13.79
C LEU A 297 -20.66 15.87 -15.18
N SER A 298 -21.74 16.23 -15.88
CA SER A 298 -22.04 15.74 -17.24
C SER A 298 -21.02 16.16 -18.29
N ARG A 299 -20.07 17.06 -17.97
CA ARG A 299 -18.96 17.44 -18.86
C ARG A 299 -17.73 16.54 -18.71
N THR A 300 -17.72 15.65 -17.72
CA THR A 300 -16.57 14.77 -17.44
C THR A 300 -16.93 13.29 -17.67
N ARG A 301 -16.04 12.53 -18.32
CA ARG A 301 -16.33 11.14 -18.74
C ARG A 301 -16.59 10.22 -17.55
N HIS A 302 -15.81 10.36 -16.48
CA HIS A 302 -15.94 9.53 -15.28
C HIS A 302 -17.22 9.84 -14.50
N ALA A 303 -17.59 11.12 -14.33
CA ALA A 303 -18.82 11.45 -13.62
C ALA A 303 -20.07 11.09 -14.44
N ILE A 304 -20.04 11.13 -15.78
CA ILE A 304 -21.13 10.57 -16.60
C ILE A 304 -21.34 9.08 -16.27
N HIS A 305 -20.25 8.30 -16.13
CA HIS A 305 -20.35 6.89 -15.75
C HIS A 305 -20.96 6.73 -14.36
N LEU A 306 -20.51 7.54 -13.40
CA LEU A 306 -21.04 7.56 -12.03
C LEU A 306 -22.55 7.85 -12.00
N LEU A 307 -22.99 8.93 -12.67
CA LEU A 307 -24.40 9.35 -12.70
C LEU A 307 -25.30 8.26 -13.29
N LYS A 308 -24.86 7.62 -14.38
CA LYS A 308 -25.57 6.49 -14.99
C LYS A 308 -25.65 5.28 -14.06
N LYS A 309 -24.55 4.96 -13.37
CA LYS A 309 -24.45 3.80 -12.50
C LYS A 309 -25.27 3.95 -11.22
N LEU A 310 -25.35 5.17 -10.70
CA LEU A 310 -26.16 5.52 -9.54
C LEU A 310 -27.64 5.75 -9.90
N ASP A 311 -27.98 5.72 -11.19
CA ASP A 311 -29.33 5.92 -11.71
C ASP A 311 -29.99 7.21 -11.21
N VAL A 312 -29.16 8.26 -11.14
CA VAL A 312 -29.52 9.56 -10.57
C VAL A 312 -30.76 10.16 -11.24
N ASP A 313 -30.91 9.98 -12.55
CA ASP A 313 -32.03 10.52 -13.33
C ASP A 313 -33.37 9.87 -12.96
N ARG A 314 -33.38 8.57 -12.60
CA ARG A 314 -34.62 7.89 -12.21
C ARG A 314 -34.95 8.08 -10.73
N LEU A 315 -33.95 8.31 -9.88
CA LEU A 315 -34.14 8.69 -8.46
C LEU A 315 -34.80 10.07 -8.28
N VAL A 316 -34.75 10.94 -9.30
CA VAL A 316 -35.50 12.21 -9.34
C VAL A 316 -36.99 12.00 -9.62
N ILE A 317 -37.35 10.95 -10.36
CA ILE A 317 -38.70 10.73 -10.89
C ILE A 317 -39.56 9.88 -9.95
N LEU A 318 -38.93 9.00 -9.16
CA LEU A 318 -39.61 8.13 -8.21
C LEU A 318 -39.08 8.41 -6.79
N PRO A 319 -39.95 8.79 -5.83
CA PRO A 319 -39.50 9.01 -4.46
C PRO A 319 -38.82 7.73 -3.94
N PHE A 320 -37.69 7.90 -3.28
CA PHE A 320 -36.79 6.84 -2.84
C PHE A 320 -37.43 5.56 -2.24
N PRO A 321 -38.55 5.59 -1.46
CA PRO A 321 -39.18 4.35 -0.98
C PRO A 321 -39.72 3.42 -2.08
N SER A 322 -40.02 3.92 -3.28
CA SER A 322 -40.55 3.11 -4.40
C SER A 322 -39.45 2.52 -5.30
N TYR A 323 -38.25 3.11 -5.28
CA TYR A 323 -37.19 2.80 -6.24
C TYR A 323 -36.40 1.54 -5.89
N PHE A 324 -36.18 1.29 -4.60
CA PHE A 324 -35.32 0.19 -4.13
C PHE A 324 -36.06 -1.13 -3.84
N CYS A 325 -37.40 -1.18 -3.93
CA CYS A 325 -38.13 -2.47 -4.02
C CYS A 325 -37.72 -3.31 -5.24
N LEU A 326 -37.01 -2.72 -6.21
CA LEU A 326 -36.48 -3.39 -7.40
C LEU A 326 -35.03 -3.90 -7.23
N TRP A 327 -34.37 -3.58 -6.10
CA TRP A 327 -32.95 -3.87 -5.84
C TRP A 327 -32.72 -4.76 -4.59
N THR A 328 -33.78 -5.21 -3.91
CA THR A 328 -33.76 -6.27 -2.89
C THR A 328 -34.07 -7.62 -3.52
#